data_AF-A0A7S2HPL1-F1
#
_entry.id   AF-A0A7S2HPL1-F1
#
_cell.length_a   1.000
_cell.length_b   1.000
_cell.length_c   1.000
_cell.angle_alpha   90.00
_cell.angle_beta   90.00
_cell.angle_gamma   90.00
#
_symmetry.space_group_name_H-M   'P 1'
#
loop_
_entity.id
_entity.type
_entity.pdbx_description
1 polymer ?
#
loop_
_entity_poly.entity_id
_entity_poly.type
_entity_poly.pdbx_seq_one_letter_code
_entity_poly.pdbx_strand_id
1 'polypeptide(L)'
;REFLKVSRPGWSCMTKSGKSNINRAMAKLKTIGVRDISELMRRVRANTINMDLDAAGFTHFSEETLEAFRSERSFLRALDTLKDPHYRQVGPFAPVPLLLSKTYVQTWGQAIEDGASDRSPSASPRAR
;
A
#
# COMPACT_ATOMS: atom_id res chain seq x y z
N ARG A 1 4.66 12.61 0.36
CA ARG A 1 3.30 12.34 0.91
C ARG A 1 2.89 10.88 0.75
N GLU A 2 2.88 10.33 -0.47
CA GLU A 2 2.46 8.94 -0.72
C GLU A 2 3.31 7.91 0.06
N PHE A 3 4.62 8.14 0.19
CA PHE A 3 5.50 7.35 1.06
C PHE A 3 4.95 7.13 2.48
N LEU A 4 4.43 8.19 3.12
CA LEU A 4 3.91 8.08 4.49
C LEU A 4 2.62 7.26 4.57
N LYS A 5 1.83 7.18 3.48
CA LYS A 5 0.65 6.31 3.42
C LYS A 5 1.07 4.84 3.38
N VAL A 6 2.12 4.54 2.64
CA VAL A 6 2.62 3.17 2.49
C VAL A 6 3.25 2.70 3.80
N SER A 7 4.13 3.52 4.40
CA SER A 7 4.79 3.13 5.66
C SER A 7 3.89 3.07 6.87
N ARG A 8 2.83 3.89 6.92
CA ARG A 8 1.82 3.82 7.99
C ARG A 8 0.42 3.97 7.40
N PRO A 9 -0.19 2.87 6.92
CA PRO A 9 -1.53 2.90 6.34
C PRO A 9 -2.58 3.45 7.32
N GLY A 10 -2.42 3.17 8.61
CA GLY A 10 -3.28 3.69 9.68
C GLY A 10 -3.19 5.21 9.90
N TRP A 11 -2.29 5.93 9.23
CA TRP A 11 -2.25 7.40 9.26
C TRP A 11 -3.08 8.04 8.15
N SER A 12 -3.49 7.24 7.16
CA SER A 12 -4.33 7.68 6.04
C SER A 12 -5.79 7.89 6.45
N CYS A 13 -6.27 7.15 7.46
CA CYS A 13 -7.61 7.35 7.97
C CYS A 13 -7.72 8.68 8.74
N MET A 14 -8.84 9.36 8.56
CA MET A 14 -9.16 10.55 9.34
C MET A 14 -9.37 10.12 10.79
N THR A 15 -8.70 10.79 11.72
CA THR A 15 -8.95 10.57 13.15
C THR A 15 -10.38 11.01 13.49
N LYS A 16 -10.92 10.56 14.64
CA LYS A 16 -12.23 11.02 15.15
C LYS A 16 -12.35 12.56 15.28
N SER A 17 -11.21 13.25 15.31
CA SER A 17 -11.08 14.72 15.33
C SER A 17 -11.08 15.36 13.92
N GLY A 18 -11.19 14.59 12.84
CA GLY A 18 -11.15 15.09 11.46
C GLY A 18 -9.74 15.45 10.93
N LYS A 19 -8.70 15.30 11.74
CA LYS A 19 -7.31 15.61 11.36
C LYS A 19 -6.62 14.37 10.80
N SER A 20 -5.96 14.50 9.64
CA SER A 20 -5.14 13.44 9.07
C SER A 20 -3.75 13.42 9.73
N ASN A 21 -3.36 12.27 10.26
CA ASN A 21 -2.05 12.06 10.88
C ASN A 21 -0.91 12.26 9.87
N ILE A 22 -1.14 11.96 8.58
CA ILE A 22 -0.19 12.24 7.50
C ILE A 22 0.11 13.73 7.40
N ASN A 23 -0.91 14.58 7.42
CA ASN A 23 -0.70 16.03 7.29
C ASN A 23 0.06 16.57 8.50
N ARG A 24 -0.21 16.04 9.70
CA ARG A 24 0.54 16.37 10.93
C ARG A 24 2.00 15.91 10.82
N ALA A 25 2.26 14.70 10.35
CA ALA A 25 3.62 14.19 10.15
C ALA A 25 4.37 15.00 9.09
N MET A 26 3.73 15.33 7.96
CA MET A 26 4.30 16.21 6.92
C MET A 26 4.64 17.59 7.46
N ALA A 27 3.77 18.18 8.29
CA ALA A 27 4.04 19.47 8.92
C ALA A 27 5.28 19.40 9.84
N LYS A 28 5.38 18.37 10.69
CA LYS A 28 6.57 18.12 11.53
C LYS A 28 7.85 18.02 10.70
N LEU A 29 7.82 17.20 9.66
CA LEU A 29 8.97 16.98 8.77
C LEU A 29 9.39 18.28 8.06
N LYS A 30 8.42 19.11 7.65
CA LYS A 30 8.71 20.40 7.03
C LYS A 30 9.39 21.36 8.02
N THR A 31 8.99 21.37 9.29
CA THR A 31 9.58 22.26 10.31
C THR A 31 11.03 21.90 10.61
N ILE A 32 11.38 20.61 10.66
CA ILE A 32 12.78 20.16 10.82
C ILE A 32 13.63 20.27 9.52
N GLY A 33 13.05 20.83 8.46
CA GLY A 33 13.72 21.05 7.17
C GLY A 33 13.83 19.81 6.29
N VAL A 34 13.12 18.73 6.58
CA VAL A 34 13.05 17.53 5.73
C VAL A 34 12.09 17.80 4.57
N ARG A 35 12.64 18.01 3.38
CA ARG A 35 11.87 18.31 2.15
C ARG A 35 11.64 17.07 1.29
N ASP A 36 12.63 16.18 1.27
CA ASP A 36 12.66 15.03 0.37
C ASP A 36 12.72 13.70 1.13
N ILE A 37 12.23 12.64 0.48
CA ILE A 37 12.27 11.28 1.03
C ILE A 37 13.72 10.82 1.22
N SER A 38 14.62 11.17 0.30
CA SER A 38 16.06 10.87 0.43
C SER A 38 16.66 11.47 1.69
N GLU A 39 16.28 12.71 2.03
CA GLU A 39 16.73 13.40 3.24
C GLU A 39 16.12 12.77 4.50
N LEU A 40 14.83 12.42 4.46
CA LEU A 40 14.16 11.67 5.52
C LEU A 40 14.91 10.37 5.81
N MET A 41 15.18 9.57 4.77
CA MET A 41 15.87 8.28 4.87
C MET A 41 17.33 8.43 5.30
N ARG A 42 17.99 9.53 4.94
CA ARG A 42 19.35 9.84 5.42
C ARG A 42 19.34 10.06 6.93
N ARG A 43 18.39 10.86 7.46
CA ARG A 43 18.27 11.15 8.89
C ARG A 43 17.76 9.98 9.73
N VAL A 44 16.87 9.17 9.17
CA VAL A 44 16.40 7.92 9.81
C VAL A 44 17.55 6.91 9.94
N ARG A 45 18.45 6.82 8.94
CA ARG A 45 19.67 6.00 9.02
C ARG A 45 20.70 6.55 9.98
N ALA A 46 20.88 7.87 10.01
CA ALA A 46 21.76 8.55 10.95
C ALA A 46 21.20 8.61 12.38
N ASN A 47 19.96 8.13 12.58
CA ASN A 47 19.23 8.19 13.85
C ASN A 47 19.07 9.60 14.44
N THR A 48 19.20 10.66 13.62
CA THR A 48 19.14 12.06 14.07
C THR A 48 17.73 12.62 14.09
N ILE A 49 16.77 11.93 13.47
CA ILE A 49 15.43 12.47 13.24
C ILE A 49 14.67 12.78 14.54
N ASN A 50 14.77 11.94 15.56
CA ASN A 50 14.10 12.18 16.83
C ASN A 50 14.78 13.32 17.61
N MET A 51 16.11 13.48 17.50
CA MET A 51 16.82 14.62 18.08
C MET A 51 16.40 15.94 17.42
N ASP A 52 16.27 15.95 16.08
CA ASP A 52 15.80 17.13 15.34
C ASP A 52 14.35 17.50 15.71
N LEU A 53 13.49 16.49 15.94
CA LEU A 53 12.11 16.71 16.37
C LEU A 53 12.04 17.23 17.80
N ASP A 54 12.90 16.74 18.69
CA ASP A 54 13.01 17.18 20.07
C ASP A 54 13.45 18.66 20.15
N ALA A 55 14.49 19.02 19.38
CA ALA A 55 14.96 20.39 19.26
C ALA A 55 13.88 21.35 18.71
N ALA A 56 12.95 20.83 17.91
CA ALA A 56 11.81 21.57 17.36
C ALA A 56 10.54 21.51 18.25
N GLY A 57 10.59 20.86 19.42
CA GLY A 57 9.48 20.76 20.36
C GLY A 57 8.34 19.82 19.92
N PHE A 58 8.61 18.89 19.00
CA PHE A 58 7.61 17.94 18.51
C PHE A 58 7.75 16.57 19.15
N THR A 59 6.62 15.87 19.26
CA THR A 59 6.63 14.47 19.69
C THR A 59 7.41 13.59 18.73
N HIS A 60 8.21 12.70 19.30
CA HIS A 60 9.08 11.76 18.58
C HIS A 60 8.27 10.77 17.73
N PHE A 61 8.92 10.20 16.73
CA PHE A 61 8.37 9.04 16.04
C PHE A 61 8.65 7.77 16.85
N SER A 62 7.66 6.88 16.91
CA SER A 62 7.84 5.57 17.54
C SER A 62 8.89 4.76 16.78
N GLU A 63 9.59 3.88 17.51
CA GLU A 63 10.60 2.98 16.93
C GLU A 63 10.03 2.15 15.78
N GLU A 64 8.84 1.60 15.95
CA GLU A 64 8.11 0.86 14.91
C GLU A 64 7.88 1.72 13.65
N THR A 65 7.68 3.04 13.79
CA THR A 65 7.53 3.94 12.62
C THR A 65 8.86 4.17 11.93
N LEU A 66 9.95 4.32 12.68
CA LEU A 66 11.29 4.43 12.10
C LEU A 66 11.67 3.15 11.38
N GLU A 67 11.29 2.00 11.91
CA GLU A 67 11.53 0.72 11.28
C GLU A 67 10.71 0.52 10.00
N ALA A 68 9.44 0.93 10.00
CA ALA A 68 8.63 0.98 8.78
C ALA A 68 9.29 1.85 7.70
N PHE A 69 9.82 3.02 8.06
CA PHE A 69 10.55 3.85 7.10
C PHE A 69 11.78 3.16 6.53
N ARG A 70 12.51 2.37 7.33
CA ARG A 70 13.67 1.59 6.87
C ARG A 70 13.28 0.45 5.94
N SER A 71 12.17 -0.24 6.24
CA SER A 71 11.72 -1.40 5.47
C SER A 71 11.15 -1.03 4.08
N GLU A 72 10.54 0.16 3.95
CA GLU A 72 9.92 0.65 2.72
C GLU A 72 10.92 0.99 1.58
N ARG A 73 12.18 0.58 1.70
CA ARG A 73 13.20 0.69 0.64
C ARG A 73 12.76 0.04 -0.67
N SER A 74 11.97 -1.03 -0.58
CA SER A 74 11.32 -1.71 -1.71
C SER A 74 10.33 -0.80 -2.45
N PHE A 75 9.59 0.06 -1.74
CA PHE A 75 8.71 1.05 -2.36
C PHE A 75 9.49 2.12 -3.13
N LEU A 76 10.61 2.61 -2.59
CA LEU A 76 11.48 3.55 -3.33
C LEU A 76 12.04 2.91 -4.60
N ARG A 77 12.48 1.65 -4.52
CA ARG A 77 12.92 0.88 -5.69
C ARG A 77 11.80 0.72 -6.72
N ALA A 78 10.57 0.43 -6.27
CA ALA A 78 9.41 0.30 -7.15
C ALA A 78 9.04 1.62 -7.83
N LEU A 79 9.18 2.76 -7.15
CA LEU A 79 8.95 4.09 -7.73
C LEU A 79 10.00 4.47 -8.78
N ASP A 80 11.27 4.09 -8.57
CA ASP A 80 12.30 4.32 -9.59
C ASP A 80 12.05 3.48 -10.84
N THR A 81 11.55 2.24 -10.69
CA THR A 81 11.13 1.43 -11.84
C THR A 81 9.86 1.97 -12.50
N LEU A 82 8.94 2.60 -11.76
CA LEU A 82 7.68 3.11 -12.34
C LEU A 82 7.87 4.32 -13.28
N LYS A 83 9.01 5.01 -13.21
CA LYS A 83 9.32 6.17 -14.05
C LYS A 83 9.61 5.80 -15.49
N ASP A 84 9.91 4.53 -15.79
CA ASP A 84 10.08 4.05 -17.15
C ASP A 84 8.70 3.84 -17.81
N PRO A 85 8.30 4.67 -18.79
CA PRO A 85 6.93 4.66 -19.34
C PRO A 85 6.59 3.42 -20.18
N HIS A 86 7.43 2.39 -20.21
CA HIS A 86 7.39 1.34 -21.22
C HIS A 86 7.56 -0.08 -20.67
N TYR A 87 7.05 -0.38 -19.47
CA TYR A 87 6.83 -1.78 -19.09
C TYR A 87 5.75 -2.39 -19.98
N ARG A 88 6.15 -2.84 -21.17
CA ARG A 88 5.41 -3.85 -21.91
C ARG A 88 5.54 -5.12 -21.09
N GLN A 89 4.46 -5.54 -20.45
CA GLN A 89 4.37 -6.88 -19.89
C GLN A 89 4.53 -7.86 -21.05
N VAL A 90 5.74 -8.39 -21.22
CA VAL A 90 6.09 -9.37 -22.26
C VAL A 90 6.21 -10.74 -21.61
N GLY A 91 5.78 -11.79 -22.32
CA GLY A 91 5.78 -13.17 -21.83
C GLY A 91 4.39 -13.78 -21.70
N PRO A 92 4.28 -15.01 -21.19
CA PRO A 92 3.02 -15.79 -21.19
C PRO A 92 1.91 -15.18 -20.33
N PHE A 93 2.24 -14.26 -19.43
CA PHE A 93 1.29 -13.52 -18.60
C PHE A 93 0.95 -12.14 -19.15
N ALA A 94 1.35 -11.82 -20.39
CA ALA A 94 0.97 -10.55 -21.02
C ALA A 94 -0.56 -10.50 -21.20
N PRO A 95 -1.24 -9.42 -20.78
CA PRO A 95 -2.70 -9.37 -20.78
C PRO A 95 -3.27 -9.38 -22.21
N VAL A 96 -2.59 -8.77 -23.18
CA VAL A 96 -3.10 -8.62 -24.54
C VAL A 96 -3.15 -9.95 -25.32
N PRO A 97 -2.09 -10.78 -25.36
CA PRO A 97 -2.16 -12.10 -25.99
C PRO A 97 -3.21 -13.02 -25.34
N LEU A 98 -3.40 -12.93 -24.02
CA LEU A 98 -4.42 -13.70 -23.30
C LEU A 98 -5.83 -13.25 -23.70
N LEU A 99 -6.11 -11.95 -23.69
CA LEU A 99 -7.42 -11.39 -24.07
C LEU A 99 -7.80 -11.63 -25.54
N LEU A 100 -6.80 -11.73 -26.43
CA LEU A 100 -7.02 -12.03 -27.85
C LEU A 100 -7.00 -13.54 -28.15
N SER A 101 -6.55 -14.38 -27.21
CA SER A 101 -6.64 -15.83 -27.35
C SER A 101 -8.10 -16.27 -27.21
N LYS A 102 -8.63 -16.98 -28.21
CA LYS A 102 -10.00 -17.54 -28.20
C LYS A 102 -10.33 -18.37 -26.95
N THR A 103 -9.30 -18.82 -26.24
CA THR A 103 -9.38 -19.69 -25.06
C THR A 103 -9.79 -18.94 -23.78
N TYR A 104 -9.51 -17.64 -23.66
CA TYR A 104 -9.71 -16.89 -22.41
C TYR A 104 -11.19 -16.71 -22.02
N VAL A 105 -12.10 -16.72 -22.99
CA VAL A 105 -13.55 -16.53 -22.74
C VAL A 105 -14.20 -17.75 -22.08
N GLN A 106 -13.66 -18.96 -22.28
CA GLN A 106 -14.27 -20.19 -21.78
C GLN A 106 -13.97 -20.44 -20.29
N THR A 107 -12.74 -20.15 -19.85
CA THR A 107 -12.30 -20.46 -18.48
C THR A 107 -12.89 -19.52 -17.42
N TRP A 108 -13.11 -18.25 -17.75
CA TRP A 108 -13.71 -17.28 -16.83
C TRP A 108 -15.24 -17.16 -16.96
N GLY A 109 -15.83 -17.66 -18.05
CA GLY A 109 -17.30 -17.74 -18.20
C GLY A 109 -17.93 -18.79 -17.29
N GLN A 110 -17.26 -19.92 -17.05
CA GLN A 110 -17.76 -20.98 -16.16
C GLN A 110 -17.61 -20.64 -14.66
N ALA A 111 -16.57 -19.89 -14.28
CA ALA A 111 -16.32 -19.55 -12.88
C ALA A 111 -17.36 -18.57 -12.26
N ILE A 112 -18.17 -17.90 -13.08
CA ILE A 112 -19.23 -17.00 -12.60
C ILE A 112 -20.56 -17.76 -12.35
N GLU A 113 -20.79 -18.91 -13.00
CA GLU A 113 -22.03 -19.68 -12.84
C GLU A 113 -22.01 -20.65 -11.64
N ASP A 114 -20.85 -21.20 -11.27
CA ASP A 114 -20.73 -22.16 -10.15
C ASP A 114 -20.76 -21.53 -8.74
N GLY A 115 -20.86 -20.20 -8.64
CA GLY A 115 -20.90 -19.48 -7.35
C GLY A 115 -22.30 -19.20 -6.79
N ALA A 116 -23.38 -19.58 -7.48
CA ALA A 116 -24.75 -19.13 -7.18
C ALA A 116 -25.76 -20.24 -6.88
N SER A 117 -25.34 -21.45 -6.47
CA SER A 117 -26.27 -22.53 -6.11
C SER A 117 -25.89 -23.21 -4.80
N ASP A 118 -25.96 -22.50 -3.68
CA ASP A 118 -26.04 -23.15 -2.37
C ASP A 118 -26.99 -22.41 -1.41
N ARG A 119 -28.29 -22.53 -1.66
CA ARG A 119 -29.35 -22.37 -0.64
C ARG A 119 -30.52 -23.30 -0.95
N SER A 120 -30.51 -24.47 -0.31
CA SER A 120 -31.65 -25.08 0.43
C SER A 120 -31.63 -26.60 0.35
N PRO A 121 -31.48 -27.34 1.47
CA PRO A 121 -31.93 -28.71 1.55
C PRO A 121 -33.42 -28.72 1.95
N SER A 122 -34.30 -28.81 0.96
CA SER A 122 -35.71 -29.17 1.11
C SER A 122 -35.88 -30.64 0.74
N ALA A 123 -36.38 -31.43 1.68
CA ALA A 123 -37.39 -32.50 1.51
C ALA A 123 -37.07 -33.77 2.31
N SER A 124 -37.94 -34.05 3.28
CA SER A 124 -38.24 -35.41 3.75
C SER A 124 -38.70 -36.30 2.59
N PRO A 125 -38.51 -37.62 2.71
CA PRO A 125 -39.64 -38.50 2.40
C PRO A 125 -39.86 -39.61 3.45
N ARG A 126 -41.15 -39.92 3.58
CA ARG A 126 -41.78 -40.89 4.48
C ARG A 126 -41.80 -42.29 3.84
N ALA A 127 -41.87 -43.32 4.69
CA ALA A 127 -42.59 -44.60 4.56
C ALA A 127 -41.74 -45.88 4.65
N ARG A 128 -41.97 -46.66 5.71
CA ARG A 128 -42.69 -47.95 5.65
C ARG A 128 -43.53 -48.13 6.90
#